data_AF-A0A2V8ZVG4-F1
#
_entry.id   AF-A0A2V8ZVG4-F1
#
_cell.length_a   1.000
_cell.length_b   1.000
_cell.length_c   1.000
_cell.angle_alpha   90.00
_cell.angle_beta   90.00
_cell.angle_gamma   90.00
#
_symmetry.space_group_name_H-M   'P 1'
#
loop_
_entity.id
_entity.type
_entity.pdbx_description
1 polymer ?
#
loop_
_entity_poly.entity_id
_entity_poly.type
_entity_poly.pdbx_seq_one_letter_code
_entity_poly.pdbx_strand_id
1 'polypeptide(L)' 'MAFAGVAMVGMLTSSPRGRADDRGDNSDSRIEQGFDIAPVPLNLEGKNRALVGLGSYIVNAQGDCNG' A
#
# COMPACT_ATOMS: atom_id res chain seq x y z
N MET A 1 -9.01 1.24 -50.03
CA MET A 1 -8.68 2.24 -49.00
C MET A 1 -9.61 2.04 -47.82
N ALA A 2 -9.18 1.31 -46.79
CA ALA A 2 -9.97 1.14 -45.56
C ALA A 2 -9.61 2.27 -44.59
N PHE A 3 -10.61 3.06 -44.19
CA PHE A 3 -10.45 4.11 -43.18
C PHE A 3 -10.29 3.46 -41.80
N ALA A 4 -9.04 3.29 -41.37
CA ALA A 4 -8.70 2.87 -40.02
C ALA A 4 -8.13 4.08 -39.26
N GLY A 5 -8.87 4.58 -38.28
CA GLY A 5 -8.44 5.73 -37.49
C GLY A 5 -9.34 5.98 -36.28
N VAL A 6 -9.66 4.94 -35.52
CA VAL A 6 -10.39 5.11 -34.25
C VAL A 6 -9.40 5.55 -33.17
N ALA A 7 -9.52 6.83 -32.81
CA ALA A 7 -9.12 7.55 -31.59
C ALA A 7 -8.16 6.85 -30.61
N MET A 8 -6.91 7.31 -30.59
CA MET A 8 -5.95 7.04 -29.52
C MET A 8 -5.72 8.31 -28.69
N VAL A 9 -6.65 8.68 -27.80
CA VAL A 9 -6.37 9.65 -26.73
C VAL A 9 -7.18 9.27 -25.48
N GLY A 10 -6.53 8.60 -24.53
CA GLY A 10 -7.20 8.27 -23.26
C GLY A 10 -6.38 7.48 -22.24
N MET A 11 -5.05 7.46 -22.34
CA MET A 11 -4.18 6.67 -21.43
C MET A 11 -3.22 7.56 -20.62
N LEU A 12 -3.68 8.70 -20.10
CA LEU A 12 -2.84 9.55 -19.22
C LEU A 12 -3.45 9.83 -17.83
N THR A 13 -4.60 9.25 -17.49
CA THR A 13 -5.24 9.46 -16.17
C THR A 13 -5.29 8.21 -15.28
N SER A 14 -4.65 7.11 -15.67
CA SER A 14 -4.55 5.95 -14.78
C SER A 14 -3.43 6.14 -13.76
N SER A 15 -3.71 6.84 -12.67
CA SER A 15 -2.91 6.69 -11.44
C SER A 15 -2.89 5.20 -11.09
N PRO A 16 -1.72 4.57 -10.87
CA PRO A 16 -1.70 3.21 -10.36
C PRO A 16 -2.42 3.23 -9.01
N ARG A 17 -3.63 2.67 -8.98
CA ARG A 17 -4.31 2.39 -7.72
C ARG A 17 -3.41 1.40 -7.01
N GLY A 18 -2.76 1.83 -5.93
CA GLY A 18 -2.01 0.95 -5.05
C GLY A 18 -2.98 -0.15 -4.60
N ARG A 19 -2.85 -1.34 -5.19
CA ARG A 19 -3.50 -2.53 -4.66
C ARG A 19 -2.82 -2.81 -3.33
N ALA A 20 -3.49 -2.50 -2.22
CA ALA A 20 -3.23 -3.25 -1.01
C ALA A 20 -3.59 -4.71 -1.35
N ASP A 21 -2.58 -5.57 -1.42
CA ASP A 21 -2.77 -7.02 -1.53
C ASP A 21 -3.48 -7.43 -0.24
N ASP A 22 -4.81 -7.53 -0.28
CA ASP A 22 -5.65 -8.11 0.78
C ASP A 22 -5.45 -9.63 0.82
N ARG A 23 -4.20 -10.11 0.68
CA ARG A 23 -3.84 -11.41 1.21
C ARG A 23 -3.69 -11.19 2.71
N GLY A 24 -4.80 -11.33 3.41
CA GLY A 24 -4.91 -11.38 4.87
C GLY A 24 -4.16 -12.57 5.46
N ASP A 25 -2.88 -12.68 5.17
CA ASP A 25 -1.98 -13.58 5.86
C ASP A 25 -1.58 -12.84 7.14
N ASN A 26 -2.27 -13.15 8.23
CA ASN A 26 -1.94 -12.63 9.57
C ASN A 26 -0.48 -12.97 9.98
N SER A 27 0.16 -13.87 9.23
CA SER A 27 1.56 -14.28 9.33
C SER A 27 2.54 -13.47 8.47
N ASP A 28 2.10 -12.40 7.79
CA ASP A 28 3.06 -11.46 7.18
C ASP A 28 3.91 -10.81 8.28
N SER A 29 5.20 -11.15 8.31
CA SER A 29 6.17 -10.67 9.31
C SER A 29 6.25 -9.13 9.36
N ARG A 30 5.85 -8.45 8.28
CA ARG A 30 5.77 -6.99 8.22
C ARG A 30 4.68 -6.42 9.13
N ILE A 31 3.61 -7.17 9.40
CA ILE A 31 2.55 -6.74 10.33
C ILE A 31 3.13 -6.59 11.73
N GLU A 32 3.88 -7.59 12.20
CA GLU A 32 4.54 -7.59 13.51
C GLU A 32 5.59 -6.47 13.58
N GLN A 33 6.47 -6.42 12.58
CA GLN A 33 7.49 -5.37 12.49
C GLN A 33 6.86 -3.96 12.46
N GLY A 34 5.71 -3.78 11.80
CA GLY A 34 4.99 -2.52 11.77
C GLY A 34 4.47 -2.06 13.14
N PHE A 35 4.15 -3.01 14.03
CA PHE A 35 3.84 -2.68 15.43
C PHE A 35 5.10 -2.32 16.22
N ASP A 36 6.21 -3.03 15.99
CA ASP A 36 7.46 -2.83 16.73
C ASP A 36 8.15 -1.49 16.41
N ILE A 37 8.08 -1.05 15.15
CA ILE A 37 8.73 0.21 14.71
C ILE A 37 7.82 1.44 14.85
N ALA A 38 6.58 1.28 15.33
CA ALA A 38 5.66 2.39 15.48
C ALA A 38 6.18 3.37 16.54
N PRO A 39 6.38 4.66 16.23
CA PRO A 39 6.91 5.63 17.20
C PRO A 39 5.90 5.99 18.30
N VAL A 40 4.64 5.60 18.13
CA VAL A 40 3.53 5.85 19.05
C VAL A 40 2.59 4.65 19.13
N PRO A 41 1.85 4.48 20.24
CA PRO A 41 0.82 3.44 20.34
C PRO A 41 -0.26 3.60 19.25
N LEU A 42 -0.58 2.51 18.56
CA LEU A 42 -1.56 2.50 17.47
C LEU A 42 -2.98 2.23 18.01
N ASN A 43 -3.95 3.03 17.58
CA ASN A 43 -5.36 2.79 17.89
C ASN A 43 -5.93 1.67 17.01
N LEU A 44 -6.41 0.59 17.65
CA LEU A 44 -7.01 -0.59 17.02
C LEU A 44 -8.54 -0.64 17.13
N GLU A 45 -9.18 0.30 17.83
CA GLU A 45 -10.62 0.30 18.03
C GLU A 45 -11.38 0.34 16.70
N GLY A 46 -12.17 -0.70 16.44
CA GLY A 46 -12.96 -0.85 15.22
C GLY A 46 -12.15 -1.04 13.93
N LYS A 47 -10.84 -1.33 14.01
CA LYS A 47 -9.96 -1.47 12.84
C LYS A 47 -9.42 -2.88 12.68
N ASN A 48 -9.09 -3.27 11.45
CA ASN A 48 -8.39 -4.52 11.18
C ASN A 48 -6.92 -4.40 11.61
N ARG A 49 -6.53 -5.20 12.62
CA ARG A 49 -5.17 -5.22 13.17
C ARG A 49 -4.10 -5.49 12.12
N ALA A 50 -4.34 -6.40 11.18
CA ALA A 50 -3.39 -6.73 10.12
C ALA A 50 -3.13 -5.52 9.21
N LEU A 51 -4.18 -4.78 8.84
CA LEU A 51 -4.05 -3.59 8.01
C LEU A 51 -3.37 -2.43 8.76
N VAL A 52 -3.65 -2.28 10.06
CA VAL A 52 -2.99 -1.25 10.88
C VAL A 52 -1.49 -1.53 11.02
N GLY A 53 -1.11 -2.78 11.31
CA GLY A 53 0.30 -3.18 11.41
C GLY A 53 1.03 -3.02 10.08
N LEU A 54 0.46 -3.53 8.98
CA LEU A 54 1.05 -3.40 7.64
C LEU A 54 1.18 -1.93 7.21
N GLY A 55 0.16 -1.11 7.48
CA GLY A 55 0.21 0.33 7.20
C GLY A 55 1.32 1.04 7.97
N SER A 56 1.47 0.73 9.26
CA SER A 56 2.55 1.25 10.09
C SER A 56 3.93 0.84 9.57
N TYR A 57 4.09 -0.42 9.15
CA TYR A 57 5.31 -0.88 8.51
C TYR A 57 5.64 -0.05 7.26
N ILE A 58 4.69 0.16 6.36
CA ILE A 58 4.94 0.87 5.10
C ILE A 58 5.44 2.31 5.35
N VAL A 59 4.84 3.04 6.29
CA VAL A 59 5.16 4.46 6.51
C VAL A 59 6.41 4.67 7.39
N ASN A 60 6.71 3.73 8.30
CA ASN A 60 7.81 3.88 9.25
C ASN A 60 9.05 3.05 8.90
N ALA A 61 8.93 1.98 8.11
CA ALA A 61 10.09 1.17 7.69
C ALA A 61 10.90 1.84 6.57
N GLN A 62 10.26 2.70 5.77
CA GLN A 62 10.93 3.45 4.72
C GLN A 62 11.57 4.71 5.34
N GLY A 63 12.68 4.49 6.05
CA GLY A 63 13.37 5.49 6.85
C GLY A 63 14.87 5.46 6.64
N ASP A 64 15.32 5.42 5.38
CA ASP A 64 16.68 5.83 5.04
C ASP A 64 16.73 6.38 3.61
N CYS A 65 16.71 7.70 3.50
CA CYS A 65 17.02 8.41 2.26
C CYS A 65 18.44 9.02 2.28
N ASN A 66 19.26 8.71 3.30
CA ASN A 66 20.59 9.29 3.51
C ASN A 66 21.59 8.19 3.88
N GLY A 67 21.99 7.38 2.90
CA GLY A 67 23.21 6.56 3.01
C GLY A 67 24.47 7.39 3.14
#